data_AF-A0A484Z538-F1
#
_entry.id   AF-A0A484Z538-F1
#
_cell.length_a   1.000
_cell.length_b   1.000
_cell.length_c   1.000
_cell.angle_alpha   90.00
_cell.angle_beta   90.00
_cell.angle_gamma   90.00
#
_symmetry.space_group_name_H-M   'P 1'
#
loop_
_entity.id
_entity.type
_entity.pdbx_description
1 polymer ?
#
loop_
_entity_poly.entity_id
_entity_poly.type
_entity_poly.pdbx_seq_one_letter_code
_entity_poly.pdbx_strand_id
1 'polypeptide(L)'
;MLSALSLPENSLKALRPTDLVLTVTQMLRKHGVVGKFVEFYGDGLDSLPLADRATIANMAPEYGATCGFFPIDGVTLEYMRLSGRSEETGRTGRGLHQSAGHVAQSR
;
A
#
# COMPACT_ATOMS: atom_id res chain seq x y z
N MET A 1 -2.73 16.45 -6.40
CA MET A 1 -1.78 15.62 -7.18
C MET A 1 -1.60 14.24 -6.54
N LEU A 2 -1.44 14.18 -5.21
CA LEU A 2 -1.40 12.95 -4.41
C LEU A 2 -2.58 12.96 -3.41
N SER A 3 -3.23 11.81 -3.18
CA SER A 3 -4.25 11.64 -2.14
C SER A 3 -3.81 10.51 -1.22
N ALA A 4 -3.67 10.80 0.07
CA ALA A 4 -3.23 9.81 1.05
C ALA A 4 -4.46 9.25 1.79
N LEU A 5 -4.60 7.93 1.86
CA LEU A 5 -5.67 7.25 2.60
C LEU A 5 -5.09 6.53 3.82
N SER A 6 -5.56 6.92 5.01
CA SER A 6 -5.25 6.21 6.25
C SER A 6 -6.14 4.99 6.42
N LEU A 7 -5.53 3.84 6.70
CA LEU A 7 -6.23 2.57 6.93
C LEU A 7 -6.26 2.25 8.44
N PRO A 8 -7.42 2.33 9.12
CA PRO A 8 -7.53 2.05 10.56
C PRO A 8 -7.47 0.54 10.86
N GLU A 9 -6.70 0.12 11.87
CA GLU A 9 -6.47 -1.29 12.22
C GLU A 9 -7.76 -2.10 12.45
N ASN A 10 -8.71 -1.53 13.19
CA ASN A 10 -9.90 -2.27 13.63
C ASN A 10 -10.88 -2.61 12.50
N SER A 11 -10.81 -1.92 11.36
CA SER A 11 -11.77 -2.11 10.26
C SER A 11 -11.38 -3.24 9.31
N LEU A 12 -10.12 -3.69 9.32
CA LEU A 12 -9.58 -4.60 8.29
C LEU A 12 -9.44 -6.04 8.80
N LYS A 13 -9.28 -6.21 10.12
CA LYS A 13 -8.93 -7.49 10.76
C LYS A 13 -10.03 -8.57 10.72
N ALA A 14 -11.28 -8.19 10.44
CA ALA A 14 -12.44 -9.09 10.46
C ALA A 14 -13.03 -9.38 9.06
N LEU A 15 -12.45 -8.82 8.00
CA LEU A 15 -12.96 -8.98 6.64
C LEU A 15 -12.20 -10.08 5.90
N ARG A 16 -12.89 -10.85 5.06
CA ARG A 16 -12.21 -11.70 4.08
C ARG A 16 -11.46 -10.80 3.10
N PRO A 17 -10.35 -11.27 2.49
CA PRO A 17 -9.57 -10.46 1.54
C PRO A 17 -10.42 -9.77 0.46
N THR A 18 -11.43 -10.47 -0.07
CA THR A 18 -12.36 -9.92 -1.05
C THR A 18 -13.23 -8.78 -0.49
N ASP A 19 -13.70 -8.91 0.74
CA ASP A 19 -14.58 -7.90 1.36
C ASP A 19 -13.78 -6.65 1.74
N LEU A 20 -12.52 -6.84 2.16
CA LEU A 20 -11.57 -5.77 2.43
C LEU A 20 -11.33 -4.92 1.18
N VAL A 21 -11.01 -5.57 0.07
CA VAL A 21 -10.72 -4.89 -1.20
C VAL A 21 -11.93 -4.07 -1.67
N LEU A 22 -13.14 -4.66 -1.64
CA LEU A 22 -14.37 -3.97 -2.00
C LEU A 22 -14.65 -2.76 -1.10
N THR A 23 -14.39 -2.89 0.21
CA THR A 23 -14.57 -1.80 1.18
C THR A 23 -13.63 -0.63 0.86
N VAL A 24 -12.34 -0.91 0.62
CA VAL A 24 -11.34 0.11 0.28
C VAL A 24 -11.69 0.80 -1.05
N THR A 25 -12.07 0.04 -2.08
CA THR A 25 -12.53 0.60 -3.36
C THR A 25 -13.72 1.54 -3.17
N GLN A 26 -14.70 1.18 -2.36
CA GLN A 26 -15.86 2.03 -2.08
C GLN A 26 -15.47 3.31 -1.33
N MET A 27 -14.58 3.23 -0.34
CA MET A 27 -14.08 4.40 0.40
C MET A 27 -13.35 5.39 -0.51
N LEU A 28 -12.48 4.88 -1.39
CA LEU A 28 -11.71 5.69 -2.34
C LEU A 28 -12.61 6.35 -3.38
N ARG A 29 -13.62 5.62 -3.85
CA ARG A 29 -14.61 6.15 -4.80
C ARG A 29 -15.42 7.30 -4.19
N LYS A 30 -15.81 7.19 -2.91
CA LYS A 30 -16.45 8.29 -2.16
C LYS A 30 -15.51 9.48 -1.94
N HIS A 31 -14.21 9.23 -1.77
CA HIS A 31 -13.20 10.29 -1.60
C HIS A 31 -12.89 11.09 -2.88
N GLY A 32 -13.30 10.62 -4.06
CA GLY A 32 -13.08 11.35 -5.32
C GLY A 32 -11.60 11.39 -5.72
N VAL A 33 -11.00 10.20 -5.87
CA VAL A 33 -9.59 10.03 -6.27
C VAL A 33 -9.38 9.92 -7.79
N VAL A 34 -10.39 10.29 -8.58
CA VAL A 34 -10.34 10.16 -10.05
C VAL A 34 -9.14 10.92 -10.63
N GLY A 35 -8.28 10.23 -11.38
CA GLY A 35 -7.08 10.80 -12.00
C GLY A 35 -5.98 11.21 -11.04
N LYS A 36 -6.01 10.72 -9.78
CA LYS A 36 -5.00 11.01 -8.76
C LYS A 36 -4.13 9.79 -8.48
N PHE A 37 -2.94 10.07 -7.95
CA PHE A 37 -2.08 9.07 -7.33
C PHE A 37 -2.56 8.85 -5.89
N VAL A 38 -2.77 7.60 -5.49
CA VAL A 38 -3.25 7.25 -4.15
C VAL A 38 -2.12 6.58 -3.37
N GLU A 39 -1.82 7.08 -2.17
CA GLU A 39 -0.84 6.47 -1.26
C GLU A 39 -1.56 5.93 -0.02
N PHE A 40 -1.30 4.67 0.34
CA PHE A 40 -1.88 4.02 1.51
C PHE A 40 -0.89 4.11 2.68
N TYR A 41 -1.35 4.59 3.85
CA TYR A 41 -0.53 4.68 5.07
C TYR A 41 -1.35 4.33 6.33
N GLY A 42 -0.66 4.15 7.46
CA GLY A 42 -1.26 3.89 8.78
C GLY A 42 -1.16 2.44 9.25
N ASP A 43 -1.40 2.26 10.54
CA ASP A 43 -1.13 1.02 11.30
C ASP A 43 -1.87 -0.21 10.73
N GLY A 44 -3.02 -0.01 10.06
CA GLY A 44 -3.74 -1.09 9.39
C GLY A 44 -2.94 -1.81 8.31
N LEU A 45 -1.93 -1.16 7.71
CA LEU A 45 -1.04 -1.79 6.73
C LEU A 45 -0.17 -2.91 7.30
N ASP A 46 0.31 -2.77 8.53
CA ASP A 46 1.25 -3.73 9.13
C ASP A 46 0.59 -5.10 9.31
N SER A 47 -0.73 -5.10 9.50
CA SER A 47 -1.54 -6.32 9.61
C SER A 47 -1.93 -6.94 8.26
N LEU A 48 -1.67 -6.25 7.14
CA LEU A 48 -2.19 -6.55 5.81
C LEU A 48 -1.16 -7.36 5.00
N PRO A 49 -1.48 -8.61 4.59
CA PRO A 49 -0.59 -9.42 3.76
C PRO A 49 -0.24 -8.72 2.45
N LEU A 50 0.99 -8.93 1.95
CA LEU A 50 1.45 -8.31 0.69
C LEU A 50 0.53 -8.63 -0.51
N ALA A 51 -0.04 -9.84 -0.56
CA ALA A 51 -0.97 -10.26 -1.61
C ALA A 51 -2.24 -9.39 -1.64
N ASP A 52 -2.76 -9.02 -0.48
CA ASP A 52 -3.96 -8.18 -0.36
C ASP A 52 -3.64 -6.74 -0.75
N ARG A 53 -2.47 -6.23 -0.34
CA ARG A 53 -1.96 -4.92 -0.80
C ARG A 53 -1.85 -4.85 -2.32
N ALA A 54 -1.29 -5.89 -2.94
CA ALA A 54 -1.19 -6.00 -4.40
C ALA A 54 -2.57 -6.04 -5.07
N THR A 55 -3.52 -6.77 -4.48
CA THR A 55 -4.91 -6.80 -4.97
C THR A 55 -5.57 -5.42 -4.94
N ILE A 56 -5.44 -4.67 -3.84
CA ILE A 56 -5.98 -3.32 -3.70
C ILE A 56 -5.33 -2.36 -4.72
N ALA A 57 -4.01 -2.45 -4.89
CA ALA A 57 -3.27 -1.62 -5.85
C ALA A 57 -3.71 -1.90 -7.30
N ASN A 58 -3.92 -3.18 -7.64
CA ASN A 58 -4.39 -3.59 -8.98
C ASN A 58 -5.81 -3.10 -9.28
N MET A 59 -6.61 -2.83 -8.25
CA MET A 59 -7.98 -2.31 -8.42
C MET A 59 -8.06 -0.78 -8.57
N ALA A 60 -6.95 -0.11 -8.90
CA ALA A 60 -6.91 1.32 -9.18
C ALA A 60 -7.94 1.82 -10.20
N PRO A 61 -8.17 1.12 -11.33
CA PRO A 61 -9.21 1.49 -12.29
C PRO A 61 -10.62 1.57 -11.68
N GLU A 62 -10.94 0.72 -10.71
CA GLU A 62 -12.27 0.56 -10.11
C GLU A 62 -12.64 1.70 -9.15
N TYR A 63 -11.65 2.35 -8.54
CA TYR A 63 -11.85 3.59 -7.76
C TYR A 63 -11.44 4.86 -8.52
N GLY A 64 -11.01 4.73 -9.78
CA GLY A 64 -10.70 5.83 -10.69
C GLY A 64 -9.32 6.46 -10.51
N ALA A 65 -8.47 5.91 -9.64
CA ALA A 65 -7.12 6.41 -9.48
C ALA A 65 -6.25 6.02 -10.67
N THR A 66 -5.19 6.80 -10.90
CA THR A 66 -4.16 6.46 -11.88
C THR A 66 -3.32 5.27 -11.41
N CYS A 67 -3.02 5.22 -10.11
CA CYS A 67 -2.30 4.13 -9.46
C CYS A 67 -2.39 4.23 -7.93
N GLY A 68 -2.19 3.10 -7.25
CA GLY A 68 -2.13 2.98 -5.79
C GLY A 68 -0.73 2.54 -5.33
N PHE A 69 -0.16 3.23 -4.34
CA PHE A 69 1.16 2.94 -3.78
C PHE A 69 1.06 2.47 -2.34
N PHE A 70 1.79 1.40 -2.06
CA PHE A 70 2.02 0.89 -0.72
C PHE A 70 3.48 1.17 -0.34
N PRO A 71 3.76 1.70 0.87
CA PRO A 71 5.13 1.88 1.32
C PRO A 71 5.86 0.54 1.36
N ILE A 72 7.14 0.56 1.00
CA ILE A 72 8.03 -0.60 1.17
C ILE A 72 8.22 -0.81 2.67
N ASP A 73 8.03 -2.02 3.16
CA ASP A 73 8.21 -2.40 4.56
C ASP A 73 8.97 -3.73 4.68
N GLY A 74 9.16 -4.21 5.92
CA GLY A 74 9.84 -5.48 6.18
C GLY A 74 9.19 -6.67 5.48
N VAL A 75 7.86 -6.70 5.39
CA VAL A 75 7.09 -7.76 4.71
C VAL A 75 7.38 -7.76 3.20
N THR A 76 7.43 -6.58 2.58
CA THR A 76 7.77 -6.40 1.17
C THR A 76 9.19 -6.88 0.86
N LEU A 77 10.14 -6.53 1.73
CA LEU A 77 11.55 -6.93 1.57
C LEU A 77 11.74 -8.44 1.73
N GLU A 78 11.04 -9.06 2.69
CA GLU A 78 11.10 -10.51 2.89
C GLU A 78 10.46 -11.25 1.71
N TYR A 79 9.36 -10.76 1.15
CA TYR A 79 8.78 -11.34 -0.06
C TYR A 79 9.72 -11.25 -1.28
N MET A 80 10.42 -10.13 -1.45
CA MET A 80 11.43 -10.01 -2.51
C MET A 80 12.55 -11.05 -2.35
N ARG A 81 12.98 -11.30 -1.10
CA ARG A 81 13.97 -12.34 -0.79
C ARG A 81 13.45 -13.75 -1.10
N LEU A 82 12.22 -14.06 -0.68
CA LEU A 82 11.59 -15.38 -0.89
C LEU A 82 11.31 -15.69 -2.37
N SER A 83 11.04 -14.66 -3.18
CA SER A 83 10.79 -14.81 -4.63
C SER A 83 12.06 -14.94 -5.48
N GLY A 84 13.24 -15.10 -4.84
CA GLY A 84 14.51 -15.33 -5.53
C GLY A 84 15.12 -14.08 -6.17
N ARG A 85 14.64 -12.88 -5.83
CA ARG A 85 15.30 -11.63 -6.25
C ARG A 85 16.58 -11.44 -5.43
N SER A 86 17.68 -11.07 -6.09
CA SER A 86 19.01 -11.00 -5.46
C SER A 86 19.04 -10.05 -4.26
N GLU A 87 19.91 -10.34 -3.30
CA GLU A 87 20.17 -9.48 -2.13
C GLU A 87 20.51 -8.04 -2.51
N GLU A 88 21.05 -7.81 -3.72
CA GLU A 88 21.31 -6.48 -4.27
C GLU A 88 20.02 -5.67 -4.50
N THR A 89 18.95 -6.33 -4.96
CA THR A 89 17.62 -5.71 -5.11
C THR A 89 17.04 -5.37 -3.73
N GLY A 90 17.16 -6.29 -2.76
CA GLY A 90 16.73 -6.07 -1.38
C GLY A 90 17.50 -4.95 -0.66
N ARG A 91 18.82 -4.84 -0.92
CA ARG A 91 19.68 -3.76 -0.40
C ARG A 91 19.27 -2.39 -0.95
N THR A 92 18.94 -2.32 -2.23
CA THR A 92 18.47 -1.08 -2.87
C THR A 92 17.09 -0.66 -2.33
N GLY A 93 16.17 -1.63 -2.18
CA GLY A 93 14.86 -1.39 -1.57
C GLY A 93 14.95 -0.90 -0.12
N ARG A 94 15.85 -1.48 0.70
CA ARG A 94 16.13 -1.03 2.07
C ARG A 94 16.69 0.39 2.10
N GLY A 95 17.65 0.70 1.22
CA GLY A 95 18.24 2.04 1.13
C GLY A 95 17.21 3.10 0.76
N LEU A 96 16.33 2.82 -0.22
CA LEU A 96 15.25 3.73 -0.61
C LEU A 96 14.21 3.92 0.51
N HIS A 97 13.83 2.84 1.22
CA HIS A 97 12.91 2.94 2.36
C HIS A 97 13.47 3.84 3.48
N GLN A 98 14.73 3.63 3.88
CA GLN A 98 15.39 4.45 4.91
C GLN A 98 15.53 5.92 4.49
N SER A 99 15.75 6.16 3.19
CA SER A 99 15.86 7.51 2.62
C SER A 99 14.50 8.22 2.55
N ALA A 100 13.44 7.50 2.17
CA ALA A 100 12.08 8.04 2.07
C ALA A 100 11.46 8.30 3.44
N GLY A 101 11.76 7.48 4.45
CA GLY A 101 11.32 7.70 5.84
C GLY A 101 11.81 9.03 6.43
N HIS A 102 13.00 9.50 6.03
CA HIS A 102 13.53 10.82 6.40
C HIS A 102 12.76 11.98 5.74
N VAL A 103 12.23 11.77 4.53
CA VAL A 103 11.48 12.81 3.79
C VAL A 103 10.03 12.91 4.29
N ALA A 104 9.42 11.80 4.70
CA ALA A 104 8.04 11.77 5.20
C ALA A 104 7.84 12.46 6.56
N GLN A 105 8.87 12.55 7.41
CA GLN A 105 8.81 13.29 8.70
C GLN A 105 9.00 14.81 8.55
N SER A 106 9.30 15.30 7.34
CA SER A 106 9.61 16.72 7.09
C SER A 106 8.48 17.48 6.36
N ARG A 107 7.25 16.98 6.36
CA ARG A 107 6.08 17.65 5.74
C ARG A 107 4.84 17.62 6.62
#